data_AF-A0A523J4I3-F1
#
_entry.id   AF-A0A523J4I3-F1
#
_cell.length_a   1.000
_cell.length_b   1.000
_cell.length_c   1.000
_cell.angle_alpha   90.00
_cell.angle_beta   90.00
_cell.angle_gamma   90.00
#
_symmetry.space_group_name_H-M   'P 1'
#
loop_
_entity.id
_entity.type
_entity.pdbx_description
1 polymer ?
#
loop_
_entity_poly.entity_id
_entity_poly.type
_entity_poly.pdbx_seq_one_letter_code
_entity_poly.pdbx_strand_id
1 'polypeptide(L)'
;MINTKLLLASCIIIAALFVESIKSDEKDLVTGSENKIAVEKINESLAFIEKSNQEKLSGNLLKSQQYIKIAEIKLETGQSLLRSYLIKAKTAELENNLASIRSKNLIIKEEFRNNIAKLKQFKDNTTLSEELIYNNSLNNLESALSLINDAEKVDATVYSSNLLNKAYTHYQKASDNHNKGHYEESATYSEQSIEFAKQALQQSTNKYKEKENLRSNLSDIFGFTSDSVNSSIILSSEDVFSPQSSSIRFDLYPSLDKIAGTIKDYEDLKIEVKLYNNSFKSSNKNMALSNKQKDTIIGYLISKGINEKAFIEKKYTTKEITKQRKIEIILNN
;
A
#
# COMPACT_ATOMS: atom_id res chain seq x y z
N MET A 1 -87.28 40.03 17.91
CA MET A 1 -86.25 41.01 17.50
C MET A 1 -84.94 40.58 18.12
N ILE A 2 -84.11 39.86 17.37
CA ILE A 2 -82.72 39.61 17.79
C ILE A 2 -82.07 40.98 17.96
N ASN A 3 -81.40 41.18 19.10
CA ASN A 3 -80.92 42.45 19.57
C ASN A 3 -79.85 42.98 18.60
N THR A 4 -80.27 43.75 17.59
CA THR A 4 -79.41 44.31 16.54
C THR A 4 -78.23 45.09 17.12
N LYS A 5 -78.39 45.67 18.32
CA LYS A 5 -77.30 46.29 19.08
C LYS A 5 -76.20 45.31 19.50
N LEU A 6 -76.56 44.07 19.84
CA LEU A 6 -75.61 43.04 20.29
C LEU A 6 -74.78 42.50 19.11
N LEU A 7 -75.42 42.31 17.96
CA LEU A 7 -74.75 41.90 16.72
C LEU A 7 -73.79 42.99 16.20
N LEU A 8 -74.18 44.26 16.37
CA LEU A 8 -73.36 45.39 15.98
C LEU A 8 -72.16 45.58 16.89
N ALA A 9 -72.37 45.45 18.21
CA ALA A 9 -71.31 45.53 19.21
C ALA A 9 -70.27 44.41 19.02
N SER A 10 -70.70 43.19 18.69
CA SER A 10 -69.76 42.11 18.39
C SER A 10 -68.97 42.37 17.11
N CYS A 11 -69.58 42.91 16.06
CA CYS A 11 -68.86 43.31 14.84
C CYS A 11 -67.83 44.42 15.10
N ILE A 12 -68.15 45.41 15.96
CA ILE A 12 -67.22 46.49 16.34
C ILE A 12 -66.05 45.93 17.15
N ILE A 13 -66.31 45.07 18.12
CA ILE A 13 -65.26 44.46 18.96
C ILE A 13 -64.34 43.57 18.10
N ILE A 14 -64.91 42.79 17.19
CA ILE A 14 -64.12 41.97 16.26
C ILE A 14 -63.26 42.87 15.35
N ALA A 15 -63.81 43.97 14.82
CA ALA A 15 -63.05 44.91 14.00
C ALA A 15 -61.93 45.62 14.80
N ALA A 16 -62.20 46.01 16.06
CA ALA A 16 -61.22 46.69 16.92
C ALA A 16 -60.07 45.77 17.34
N LEU A 17 -60.37 44.56 17.81
CA LEU A 17 -59.36 43.54 18.15
C LEU A 17 -58.51 43.17 16.94
N PHE A 18 -59.11 43.21 15.74
CA PHE A 18 -58.40 42.93 14.50
C PHE A 18 -57.45 44.06 14.09
N VAL A 19 -57.85 45.33 14.28
CA VAL A 19 -56.97 46.49 14.05
C VAL A 19 -55.78 46.50 15.02
N GLU A 20 -55.96 46.04 16.25
CA GLU A 20 -54.86 45.89 17.21
C GLU A 20 -53.91 44.73 16.85
N SER A 21 -54.44 43.59 16.42
CA SER A 21 -53.63 42.45 15.96
C SER A 21 -52.74 42.78 14.76
N ILE A 22 -53.20 43.67 13.85
CA ILE A 22 -52.40 44.09 12.69
C ILE A 22 -51.24 45.03 13.10
N LYS A 23 -51.36 45.76 14.22
CA LYS A 23 -50.32 46.70 14.68
C LYS A 23 -49.13 46.03 15.35
N SER A 24 -49.25 44.79 15.83
CA SER A 24 -48.17 44.17 16.61
C SER A 24 -47.08 43.51 15.78
N ASP A 25 -47.39 43.01 14.57
CA ASP A 25 -46.51 42.03 13.94
C ASP A 25 -45.73 42.52 12.70
N GLU A 26 -46.12 43.59 12.00
CA GLU A 26 -45.39 44.04 10.80
C GLU A 26 -45.35 45.56 10.64
N LYS A 27 -44.15 46.15 10.82
CA LYS A 27 -43.90 47.59 10.59
C LYS A 27 -43.96 48.02 9.11
N ASP A 28 -43.94 47.07 8.17
CA ASP A 28 -43.82 47.37 6.74
C ASP A 28 -45.09 47.07 5.91
N LEU A 29 -46.13 46.44 6.46
CA LEU A 29 -47.38 46.16 5.74
C LEU A 29 -48.49 47.21 5.92
N VAL A 30 -48.33 48.17 6.84
CA VAL A 30 -49.43 49.06 7.26
C VAL A 30 -49.71 50.24 6.29
N THR A 31 -49.05 50.34 5.14
CA THR A 31 -49.30 51.44 4.18
C THR A 31 -50.29 51.11 3.07
N GLY A 32 -50.86 49.90 3.05
CA GLY A 32 -51.83 49.50 2.02
C GLY A 32 -53.05 50.42 2.00
N SER A 33 -53.17 51.26 0.98
CA SER A 33 -54.30 52.18 0.77
C SER A 33 -55.66 51.48 0.87
N GLU A 34 -55.71 50.20 0.47
CA GLU A 34 -56.90 49.34 0.55
C GLU A 34 -57.36 49.05 1.99
N ASN A 35 -56.44 48.80 2.93
CA ASN A 35 -56.79 48.59 4.34
C ASN A 35 -57.36 49.88 4.95
N LYS A 36 -56.74 51.02 4.64
CA LYS A 36 -57.23 52.34 5.07
C LYS A 36 -58.65 52.60 4.56
N ILE A 37 -58.93 52.28 3.29
CA ILE A 37 -60.26 52.40 2.69
C ILE A 37 -61.25 51.43 3.35
N ALA A 38 -60.85 50.18 3.62
CA ALA A 38 -61.70 49.19 4.29
C ALA A 38 -62.15 49.68 5.67
N VAL A 39 -61.21 50.15 6.49
CA VAL A 39 -61.47 50.72 7.83
C VAL A 39 -62.34 51.98 7.72
N GLU A 40 -62.09 52.84 6.74
CA GLU A 40 -62.92 54.03 6.48
C GLU A 40 -64.37 53.65 6.18
N LYS A 41 -64.63 52.61 5.36
CA LYS A 41 -65.99 52.13 5.07
C LYS A 41 -66.69 51.53 6.30
N ILE A 42 -65.95 50.84 7.16
CA ILE A 42 -66.49 50.34 8.43
C ILE A 42 -66.86 51.52 9.34
N ASN A 43 -66.00 52.54 9.44
CA ASN A 43 -66.28 53.73 10.23
C ASN A 43 -67.45 54.55 9.67
N GLU A 44 -67.56 54.68 8.34
CA GLU A 44 -68.73 55.29 7.67
C GLU A 44 -70.02 54.55 8.05
N SER A 45 -70.01 53.21 8.05
CA SER A 45 -71.15 52.40 8.50
C SER A 45 -71.60 52.76 9.92
N LEU A 46 -70.65 52.89 10.85
CA LEU A 46 -70.95 53.26 12.24
C LEU A 46 -71.61 54.65 12.33
N ALA A 47 -71.08 55.62 11.60
CA ALA A 47 -71.67 56.96 11.55
C ALA A 47 -73.11 56.95 10.98
N PHE A 48 -73.41 56.09 10.00
CA PHE A 48 -74.78 55.94 9.49
C PHE A 48 -75.73 55.27 10.50
N ILE A 49 -75.23 54.39 11.34
CA ILE A 49 -76.04 53.75 12.40
C ILE A 49 -76.39 54.77 13.49
N GLU A 50 -75.45 55.64 13.86
CA GLU A 50 -75.72 56.75 14.78
C GLU A 50 -76.80 57.69 14.23
N LYS A 51 -76.71 58.07 12.95
CA LYS A 51 -77.74 58.86 12.27
C LYS A 51 -79.10 58.15 12.25
N SER A 52 -79.11 56.85 12.00
CA SER A 52 -80.34 56.05 12.06
C SER A 52 -81.00 56.10 13.43
N ASN A 53 -80.21 55.98 14.50
CA ASN A 53 -80.72 56.06 15.88
C ASN A 53 -81.31 57.44 16.19
N GLN A 54 -80.66 58.52 15.72
CA GLN A 54 -81.17 59.88 15.88
C GLN A 54 -82.53 60.06 15.18
N GLU A 55 -82.65 59.66 13.91
CA GLU A 55 -83.93 59.75 13.16
C GLU A 55 -85.04 58.92 13.81
N LYS A 56 -84.70 57.76 14.38
CA LYS A 56 -85.65 56.92 15.11
C LYS A 56 -86.17 57.61 16.38
N LEU A 57 -85.29 58.28 17.13
CA LEU A 57 -85.67 59.07 18.31
C LEU A 57 -86.57 60.25 17.95
N SER A 58 -86.37 60.83 16.75
CA SER A 58 -87.22 61.89 16.21
C SER A 58 -88.53 61.41 15.57
N GLY A 59 -88.81 60.10 15.58
CA GLY A 59 -90.05 59.51 15.03
C GLY A 59 -90.01 59.22 13.51
N ASN A 60 -88.90 59.47 12.82
CA ASN A 60 -88.77 59.28 11.38
C ASN A 60 -88.27 57.86 11.04
N LEU A 61 -89.17 56.89 11.10
CA LEU A 61 -88.84 55.47 10.94
C LEU A 61 -88.34 55.11 9.53
N LEU A 62 -88.89 55.72 8.48
CA LEU A 62 -88.51 55.41 7.10
C LEU A 62 -87.05 55.81 6.83
N LYS A 63 -86.66 57.02 7.24
CA LYS A 63 -85.29 57.52 7.08
C LYS A 63 -84.30 56.75 7.94
N SER A 64 -84.71 56.37 9.16
CA SER A 64 -83.94 55.47 10.02
C SER A 64 -83.64 54.13 9.32
N GLN A 65 -84.64 53.52 8.65
CA GLN A 65 -84.45 52.28 7.89
C GLN A 65 -83.51 52.45 6.69
N GLN A 66 -83.60 53.59 5.99
CA GLN A 66 -82.68 53.90 4.88
C GLN A 66 -81.23 53.99 5.37
N TYR A 67 -80.98 54.66 6.49
CA TYR A 67 -79.64 54.75 7.08
C TYR A 67 -79.10 53.39 7.53
N ILE A 68 -79.94 52.48 8.03
CA ILE A 68 -79.53 51.10 8.34
C ILE A 68 -79.07 50.38 7.07
N LYS A 69 -79.85 50.43 5.99
CA LYS A 69 -79.45 49.78 4.72
C LYS A 69 -78.12 50.32 4.17
N ILE A 70 -77.91 51.64 4.27
CA ILE A 70 -76.65 52.26 3.87
C ILE A 70 -75.50 51.74 4.74
N ALA A 71 -75.70 51.66 6.06
CA ALA A 71 -74.71 51.13 6.98
C ALA A 71 -74.36 49.66 6.66
N GLU A 72 -75.36 48.80 6.43
CA GLU A 72 -75.17 47.40 6.05
C GLU A 72 -74.29 47.27 4.80
N ILE A 73 -74.61 48.01 3.73
CA ILE A 73 -73.82 48.02 2.49
C ILE A 73 -72.36 48.47 2.76
N LYS A 74 -72.18 49.51 3.57
CA LYS A 74 -70.85 50.05 3.91
C LYS A 74 -70.04 49.06 4.73
N LEU A 75 -70.66 48.38 5.69
CA LEU A 75 -70.03 47.34 6.50
C LEU A 75 -69.61 46.15 5.64
N GLU A 76 -70.50 45.63 4.80
CA GLU A 76 -70.19 44.53 3.88
C GLU A 76 -69.06 44.90 2.92
N THR A 77 -69.07 46.12 2.37
CA THR A 77 -68.00 46.63 1.52
C THR A 77 -66.66 46.66 2.26
N GLY A 78 -66.64 47.22 3.48
CA GLY A 78 -65.42 47.28 4.29
C GLY A 78 -64.89 45.90 4.66
N GLN A 79 -65.77 44.97 5.04
CA GLN A 79 -65.40 43.57 5.32
C GLN A 79 -64.84 42.86 4.09
N SER A 80 -65.44 43.06 2.92
CA SER A 80 -64.96 42.48 1.65
C SER A 80 -63.57 43.00 1.29
N LEU A 81 -63.35 44.31 1.39
CA LEU A 81 -62.04 44.94 1.16
C LEU A 81 -60.99 44.42 2.14
N LEU A 82 -61.32 44.29 3.43
CA LEU A 82 -60.41 43.74 4.43
C LEU A 82 -60.04 42.29 4.14
N ARG A 83 -61.01 41.44 3.77
CA ARG A 83 -60.74 40.05 3.34
C ARG A 83 -59.82 40.00 2.12
N SER A 84 -60.08 40.84 1.12
CA SER A 84 -59.24 40.93 -0.08
C SER A 84 -57.80 41.32 0.27
N TYR A 85 -57.63 42.33 1.12
CA TYR A 85 -56.32 42.77 1.60
C TYR A 85 -55.57 41.65 2.33
N LEU A 86 -56.23 40.93 3.25
CA LEU A 86 -55.62 39.82 3.99
C LEU A 86 -55.19 38.67 3.08
N ILE A 87 -56.01 38.34 2.08
CA ILE A 87 -55.66 37.33 1.08
C ILE A 87 -54.40 37.78 0.32
N LYS A 88 -54.34 39.03 -0.16
CA LYS A 88 -53.17 39.56 -0.87
C LYS A 88 -51.91 39.53 0.00
N ALA A 89 -52.01 39.96 1.26
CA ALA A 89 -50.88 39.93 2.20
C ALA A 89 -50.38 38.50 2.42
N LYS A 90 -51.29 37.54 2.65
CA LYS A 90 -50.91 36.14 2.84
C LYS A 90 -50.33 35.53 1.57
N THR A 91 -50.84 35.89 0.39
CA THR A 91 -50.28 35.47 -0.89
C THR A 91 -48.85 35.98 -1.06
N ALA A 92 -48.58 37.25 -0.76
CA ALA A 92 -47.23 37.82 -0.83
C ALA A 92 -46.25 37.13 0.15
N GLU A 93 -46.69 36.85 1.38
CA GLU A 93 -45.90 36.08 2.34
C GLU A 93 -45.57 34.67 1.82
N LEU A 94 -46.56 33.96 1.27
CA LEU A 94 -46.37 32.64 0.68
C LEU A 94 -45.45 32.67 -0.54
N GLU A 95 -45.53 33.70 -1.39
CA GLU A 95 -44.63 33.90 -2.53
C GLU A 95 -43.18 34.12 -2.06
N ASN A 96 -42.96 34.92 -1.03
CA ASN A 96 -41.64 35.12 -0.42
C ASN A 96 -41.07 33.82 0.17
N ASN A 97 -41.89 33.07 0.91
CA ASN A 97 -41.49 31.76 1.46
C ASN A 97 -41.15 30.78 0.34
N LEU A 98 -41.95 30.75 -0.72
CA LEU A 98 -41.73 29.90 -1.88
C LEU A 98 -40.46 30.28 -2.66
N ALA A 99 -40.17 31.58 -2.78
CA ALA A 99 -38.90 32.06 -3.35
C ALA A 99 -37.69 31.64 -2.50
N SER A 100 -37.78 31.74 -1.17
CA SER A 100 -36.74 31.28 -0.22
C SER A 100 -36.53 29.77 -0.29
N ILE A 101 -37.60 28.97 -0.38
CA ILE A 101 -37.50 27.52 -0.55
C ILE A 101 -36.85 27.18 -1.91
N ARG A 102 -37.20 27.89 -2.98
CA ARG A 102 -36.59 27.70 -4.30
C ARG A 102 -35.09 28.00 -4.29
N SER A 103 -34.65 29.08 -3.64
CA SER A 103 -33.22 29.40 -3.54
C SER A 103 -32.46 28.36 -2.73
N LYS A 104 -32.99 27.92 -1.57
CA LYS A 104 -32.40 26.82 -0.78
C LYS A 104 -32.30 25.53 -1.59
N ASN A 105 -33.35 25.17 -2.34
CA ASN A 105 -33.33 23.99 -3.20
C ASN A 105 -32.29 24.09 -4.33
N LEU A 106 -32.02 25.30 -4.85
CA LEU A 106 -30.97 25.51 -5.85
C LEU A 106 -29.58 25.27 -5.24
N ILE A 107 -29.32 25.83 -4.06
CA ILE A 107 -28.07 25.63 -3.32
C ILE A 107 -27.83 24.14 -3.04
N ILE A 108 -28.84 23.44 -2.52
CA ILE A 108 -28.75 21.99 -2.23
C ILE A 108 -28.45 21.19 -3.51
N LYS A 109 -29.06 21.55 -4.65
CA LYS A 109 -28.79 20.88 -5.94
C LYS A 109 -27.34 21.11 -6.41
N GLU A 110 -26.80 22.29 -6.22
CA GLU A 110 -25.40 22.60 -6.57
C GLU A 110 -24.42 21.85 -5.65
N GLU A 111 -24.68 21.83 -4.35
CA GLU A 111 -23.89 21.04 -3.39
C GLU A 111 -23.90 19.54 -3.76
N PHE A 112 -25.06 19.00 -4.13
CA PHE A 112 -25.19 17.61 -4.55
C PHE A 112 -24.38 17.31 -5.82
N ARG A 113 -24.41 18.20 -6.83
CA ARG A 113 -23.58 18.08 -8.04
C ARG A 113 -22.08 18.12 -7.71
N ASN A 114 -21.67 19.03 -6.82
CA ASN A 114 -20.28 19.14 -6.38
C ASN A 114 -19.83 17.87 -5.65
N ASN A 115 -20.68 17.28 -4.81
CA ASN A 115 -20.39 16.04 -4.12
C ASN A 115 -20.27 14.84 -5.09
N ILE A 116 -21.13 14.75 -6.10
CA ILE A 116 -21.00 13.74 -7.17
C ILE A 116 -19.66 13.89 -7.91
N ALA A 117 -19.27 15.12 -8.27
CA ALA A 117 -18.01 15.37 -8.95
C ALA A 117 -16.80 14.95 -8.09
N LYS A 118 -16.80 15.28 -6.79
CA LYS A 118 -15.78 14.83 -5.84
C LYS A 118 -15.71 13.31 -5.75
N LEU A 119 -16.85 12.63 -5.64
CA LEU A 119 -16.91 11.16 -5.58
C LEU A 119 -16.34 10.51 -6.85
N LYS A 120 -16.61 11.10 -8.02
CA LYS A 120 -16.00 10.63 -9.28
C LYS A 120 -14.49 10.78 -9.27
N GLN A 121 -13.98 11.94 -8.83
CA GLN A 121 -12.53 12.16 -8.70
C GLN A 121 -11.88 11.19 -7.71
N PHE A 122 -12.52 10.93 -6.56
CA PHE A 122 -12.03 9.93 -5.61
C PHE A 122 -11.94 8.53 -6.23
N LYS A 123 -12.96 8.12 -6.99
CA LYS A 123 -12.96 6.85 -7.70
C LYS A 123 -11.80 6.76 -8.70
N ASP A 124 -11.62 7.80 -9.51
CA ASP A 124 -10.56 7.86 -10.52
C ASP A 124 -9.17 7.79 -9.86
N ASN A 125 -8.98 8.47 -8.72
CA ASN A 125 -7.74 8.41 -7.94
C ASN A 125 -7.48 7.02 -7.34
N THR A 126 -8.50 6.34 -6.82
CA THR A 126 -8.36 4.98 -6.30
C THR A 126 -7.96 4.01 -7.40
N THR A 127 -8.58 4.11 -8.58
CA THR A 127 -8.21 3.28 -9.74
C THR A 127 -6.77 3.52 -10.19
N LEU A 128 -6.32 4.78 -10.22
CA LEU A 128 -4.92 5.10 -10.52
C LEU A 128 -3.96 4.52 -9.48
N SER A 129 -4.31 4.58 -8.19
CA SER A 129 -3.51 3.99 -7.12
C SER A 129 -3.39 2.47 -7.26
N GLU A 130 -4.49 1.79 -7.57
CA GLU A 130 -4.50 0.33 -7.80
C GLU A 130 -3.61 -0.05 -8.99
N GLU A 131 -3.66 0.71 -10.09
CA GLU A 131 -2.82 0.50 -11.27
C GLU A 131 -1.33 0.72 -10.98
N LEU A 132 -0.98 1.74 -10.19
CA LEU A 132 0.39 1.98 -9.75
C LEU A 132 0.93 0.84 -8.89
N ILE A 133 0.14 0.35 -7.93
CA ILE A 133 0.53 -0.78 -7.07
C ILE A 133 0.68 -2.06 -7.90
N TYR A 134 -0.23 -2.31 -8.85
CA TYR A 134 -0.13 -3.41 -9.80
C TYR A 134 1.20 -3.38 -10.57
N ASN A 135 1.49 -2.27 -11.24
CA ASN A 135 2.71 -2.11 -12.05
C ASN A 135 3.98 -2.21 -11.20
N ASN A 136 3.99 -1.64 -9.99
CA ASN A 136 5.11 -1.76 -9.07
C ASN A 136 5.36 -3.23 -8.66
N SER A 137 4.29 -3.96 -8.33
CA SER A 137 4.40 -5.39 -7.98
C SER A 137 4.97 -6.23 -9.13
N LEU A 138 4.59 -5.93 -10.37
CA LEU A 138 5.08 -6.63 -11.56
C LEU A 138 6.58 -6.35 -11.80
N ASN A 139 6.99 -5.08 -11.76
CA ASN A 139 8.38 -4.69 -11.94
C ASN A 139 9.30 -5.30 -10.86
N ASN A 140 8.83 -5.38 -9.62
CA ASN A 140 9.57 -6.01 -8.54
C ASN A 140 9.68 -7.53 -8.74
N LEU A 141 8.65 -8.20 -9.24
CA LEU A 141 8.70 -9.62 -9.59
C LEU A 141 9.74 -9.90 -10.68
N GLU A 142 9.75 -9.10 -11.75
CA GLU A 142 10.73 -9.23 -12.83
C GLU A 142 12.16 -9.01 -12.31
N SER A 143 12.35 -7.99 -11.47
CA SER A 143 13.65 -7.69 -10.85
C SER A 143 14.12 -8.82 -9.93
N ALA A 144 13.22 -9.37 -9.11
CA ALA A 144 13.50 -10.50 -8.24
C ALA A 144 13.97 -11.72 -9.05
N LEU A 145 13.22 -12.08 -10.10
CA LEU A 145 13.55 -13.22 -10.95
C LEU A 145 14.89 -13.03 -11.67
N SER A 146 15.15 -11.82 -12.19
CA SER A 146 16.43 -11.51 -12.83
C SER A 146 17.61 -11.69 -11.87
N LEU A 147 17.50 -11.17 -10.64
CA LEU A 147 18.56 -11.30 -9.64
C LEU A 147 18.77 -12.74 -9.16
N ILE A 148 17.70 -13.52 -9.04
CA ILE A 148 17.79 -14.95 -8.75
C ILE A 148 18.58 -15.66 -9.85
N ASN A 149 18.24 -15.42 -11.12
CA ASN A 149 18.95 -16.01 -12.26
C ASN A 149 20.43 -15.59 -12.30
N ASP A 150 20.73 -14.33 -11.98
CA ASP A 150 22.10 -13.85 -11.93
C ASP A 150 22.89 -14.47 -10.77
N ALA A 151 22.26 -14.68 -9.61
CA ALA A 151 22.85 -15.42 -8.49
C ALA A 151 23.14 -16.88 -8.89
N GLU A 152 22.24 -17.54 -9.62
CA GLU A 152 22.46 -18.90 -10.12
C GLU A 152 23.62 -19.00 -11.10
N LYS A 153 23.79 -18.03 -12.00
CA LYS A 153 24.92 -18.01 -12.95
C LYS A 153 26.29 -17.97 -12.27
N VAL A 154 26.37 -17.48 -11.03
CA VAL A 154 27.61 -17.43 -10.25
C VAL A 154 27.67 -18.53 -9.19
N ASP A 155 26.96 -19.65 -9.40
CA ASP A 155 26.94 -20.84 -8.54
C ASP A 155 26.44 -20.58 -7.11
N ALA A 156 25.49 -19.66 -6.92
CA ALA A 156 24.89 -19.43 -5.61
C ALA A 156 24.17 -20.67 -5.06
N THR A 157 23.81 -21.62 -5.93
CA THR A 157 23.30 -22.95 -5.55
C THR A 157 24.30 -23.75 -4.71
N VAL A 158 25.60 -23.48 -4.85
CA VAL A 158 26.69 -24.09 -4.08
C VAL A 158 27.06 -23.20 -2.90
N TYR A 159 27.38 -21.93 -3.16
CA TYR A 159 28.00 -21.06 -2.17
C TYR A 159 27.01 -20.33 -1.26
N SER A 160 25.73 -20.24 -1.65
CA SER A 160 24.72 -19.47 -0.90
C SER A 160 23.31 -20.09 -1.00
N SER A 161 23.24 -21.42 -0.99
CA SER A 161 22.01 -22.18 -1.24
C SER A 161 20.85 -21.79 -0.32
N ASN A 162 21.12 -21.50 0.95
CA ASN A 162 20.09 -21.07 1.91
C ASN A 162 19.47 -19.72 1.51
N LEU A 163 20.29 -18.72 1.15
CA LEU A 163 19.78 -17.41 0.73
C LEU A 163 19.04 -17.50 -0.59
N LEU A 164 19.55 -18.29 -1.54
CA LEU A 164 18.88 -18.53 -2.82
C LEU A 164 17.51 -19.21 -2.62
N ASN A 165 17.41 -20.21 -1.74
CA ASN A 165 16.15 -20.87 -1.41
C ASN A 165 15.14 -19.90 -0.76
N LYS A 166 15.61 -19.00 0.12
CA LYS A 166 14.77 -17.93 0.68
C LYS A 166 14.29 -16.99 -0.41
N ALA A 167 15.16 -16.56 -1.32
CA ALA A 167 14.79 -15.71 -2.45
C ALA A 167 13.67 -16.35 -3.29
N TYR A 168 13.80 -17.64 -3.64
CA TYR A 168 12.76 -18.40 -4.35
C TYR A 168 11.46 -18.51 -3.57
N THR A 169 11.52 -18.80 -2.27
CA THR A 169 10.33 -18.92 -1.41
C THR A 169 9.54 -17.61 -1.39
N HIS A 170 10.24 -16.47 -1.26
CA HIS A 170 9.60 -15.16 -1.26
C HIS A 170 9.09 -14.77 -2.66
N TYR A 171 9.82 -15.12 -3.72
CA TYR A 171 9.36 -14.94 -5.10
C TYR A 171 8.04 -15.69 -5.38
N GLN A 172 7.95 -16.96 -4.97
CA GLN A 172 6.73 -17.76 -5.13
C GLN A 172 5.54 -17.13 -4.38
N LYS A 173 5.75 -16.71 -3.13
CA LYS A 173 4.72 -15.98 -2.37
C LYS A 173 4.31 -14.68 -3.05
N ALA A 174 5.26 -13.93 -3.61
CA ALA A 174 4.97 -12.69 -4.32
C ALA A 174 4.13 -12.96 -5.58
N SER A 175 4.51 -13.97 -6.37
CA SER A 175 3.79 -14.39 -7.58
C SER A 175 2.37 -14.87 -7.25
N ASP A 176 2.21 -15.67 -6.20
CA ASP A 176 0.90 -16.16 -5.76
C ASP A 176 -0.03 -15.03 -5.32
N ASN A 177 0.51 -14.03 -4.61
CA ASN A 177 -0.27 -12.86 -4.19
C ASN A 177 -0.62 -11.96 -5.38
N HIS A 178 0.30 -11.78 -6.34
CA HIS A 178 0.02 -11.04 -7.57
C HIS A 178 -1.14 -11.66 -8.34
N ASN A 179 -1.11 -12.98 -8.53
CA ASN A 179 -2.17 -13.72 -9.22
C ASN A 179 -3.53 -13.67 -8.49
N LYS A 180 -3.53 -13.44 -7.17
CA LYS A 180 -4.75 -13.26 -6.36
C LYS A 180 -5.26 -11.82 -6.32
N GLY A 181 -4.53 -10.86 -6.92
CA GLY A 181 -4.85 -9.43 -6.84
C GLY A 181 -4.38 -8.74 -5.55
N HIS A 182 -3.58 -9.43 -4.72
CA HIS A 182 -3.00 -8.89 -3.48
C HIS A 182 -1.67 -8.20 -3.79
N TYR A 183 -1.73 -7.07 -4.50
CA TYR A 183 -0.55 -6.43 -5.08
C TYR A 183 0.40 -5.80 -4.04
N GLU A 184 -0.12 -5.32 -2.90
CA GLU A 184 0.71 -4.77 -1.82
C GLU A 184 1.55 -5.86 -1.13
N GLU A 185 0.93 -6.99 -0.81
CA GLU A 185 1.64 -8.15 -0.28
C GLU A 185 2.62 -8.72 -1.30
N SER A 186 2.24 -8.74 -2.58
CA SER A 186 3.12 -9.13 -3.67
C SER A 186 4.37 -8.25 -3.76
N ALA A 187 4.20 -6.92 -3.69
CA ALA A 187 5.30 -5.97 -3.67
C ALA A 187 6.23 -6.20 -2.46
N THR A 188 5.66 -6.42 -1.27
CA THR A 188 6.43 -6.69 -0.06
C THR A 188 7.26 -7.97 -0.17
N TYR A 189 6.66 -9.07 -0.64
CA TYR A 189 7.37 -10.34 -0.80
C TYR A 189 8.43 -10.30 -1.90
N SER A 190 8.18 -9.57 -2.99
CA SER A 190 9.15 -9.42 -4.08
C SER A 190 10.37 -8.59 -3.65
N GLU A 191 10.19 -7.53 -2.84
CA GLU A 191 11.31 -6.80 -2.23
C GLU A 191 12.18 -7.68 -1.33
N GLN A 192 11.55 -8.53 -0.50
CA GLN A 192 12.29 -9.50 0.33
C GLN A 192 13.05 -10.51 -0.52
N SER A 193 12.45 -10.96 -1.64
CA SER A 193 13.11 -11.85 -2.60
C SER A 193 14.34 -11.19 -3.23
N ILE A 194 14.20 -9.94 -3.67
CA ILE A 194 15.30 -9.12 -4.21
C ILE A 194 16.45 -9.03 -3.22
N GLU A 195 16.18 -8.73 -1.95
CA GLU A 195 17.22 -8.58 -0.93
C GLU A 195 17.96 -9.90 -0.67
N PHE A 196 17.25 -11.03 -0.56
CA PHE A 196 17.91 -12.34 -0.44
C PHE A 196 18.71 -12.71 -1.70
N ALA A 197 18.20 -12.40 -2.89
CA ALA A 197 18.89 -12.66 -4.15
C ALA A 197 20.17 -11.83 -4.28
N LYS A 198 20.15 -10.54 -3.91
CA LYS A 198 21.35 -9.68 -3.85
C LYS A 198 22.40 -10.24 -2.90
N GLN A 199 21.98 -10.65 -1.70
CA GLN A 199 22.91 -11.23 -0.72
C GLN A 199 23.52 -12.54 -1.24
N ALA A 200 22.71 -13.41 -1.86
CA ALA A 200 23.19 -14.64 -2.47
C ALA A 200 24.20 -14.37 -3.60
N LEU A 201 23.86 -13.45 -4.51
CA LEU A 201 24.72 -13.01 -5.60
C LEU A 201 26.06 -12.45 -5.08
N GLN A 202 26.02 -11.58 -4.07
CA GLN A 202 27.21 -10.97 -3.49
C GLN A 202 28.12 -12.02 -2.84
N GLN A 203 27.56 -12.90 -1.99
CA GLN A 203 28.32 -13.96 -1.35
C GLN A 203 28.96 -14.89 -2.37
N SER A 204 28.20 -15.31 -3.37
CA SER A 204 28.68 -16.21 -4.40
C SER A 204 29.74 -15.57 -5.29
N THR A 205 29.56 -14.29 -5.64
CA THR A 205 30.56 -13.51 -6.40
C THR A 205 31.88 -13.38 -5.63
N ASN A 206 31.82 -13.16 -4.32
CA ASN A 206 33.02 -13.09 -3.49
C ASN A 206 33.74 -14.44 -3.43
N LYS A 207 32.99 -15.54 -3.25
CA LYS A 207 33.55 -16.90 -3.24
C LYS A 207 34.14 -17.28 -4.59
N TYR A 208 33.51 -16.88 -5.69
CA TYR A 208 34.04 -17.06 -7.04
C TYR A 208 35.36 -16.30 -7.24
N LYS A 209 35.45 -15.04 -6.79
CA LYS A 209 36.69 -14.24 -6.85
C LYS A 209 37.80 -14.86 -5.99
N GLU A 210 37.48 -15.32 -4.79
CA GLU A 210 38.42 -16.05 -3.92
C GLU A 210 38.98 -17.28 -4.63
N LYS A 211 38.11 -18.06 -5.30
CA LYS A 211 38.47 -19.23 -6.09
C LYS A 211 39.34 -18.88 -7.30
N GLU A 212 39.00 -17.84 -8.05
CA GLU A 212 39.81 -17.40 -9.21
C GLU A 212 41.19 -16.92 -8.78
N ASN A 213 41.29 -16.18 -7.67
CA ASN A 213 42.58 -15.77 -7.09
C ASN A 213 43.41 -17.00 -6.67
N LEU A 214 42.78 -17.97 -6.01
CA LEU A 214 43.43 -19.24 -5.64
C LEU A 214 43.92 -19.98 -6.89
N ARG A 215 43.09 -20.04 -7.94
CA ARG A 215 43.41 -20.67 -9.23
C ARG A 215 44.60 -20.00 -9.91
N SER A 216 44.61 -18.67 -9.96
CA SER A 216 45.71 -17.89 -10.56
C SER A 216 47.01 -18.02 -9.76
N ASN A 217 46.95 -18.12 -8.44
CA ASN A 217 48.16 -18.28 -7.62
C ASN A 217 48.75 -19.70 -7.75
N LEU A 218 47.89 -20.70 -7.96
CA LEU A 218 48.28 -22.10 -8.10
C LEU A 218 48.56 -22.51 -9.56
N SER A 219 48.21 -21.72 -10.57
CA SER A 219 48.34 -22.11 -11.99
C SER A 219 49.78 -22.35 -12.44
N ASP A 220 50.76 -21.68 -11.82
CA ASP A 220 52.17 -21.89 -12.14
C ASP A 220 52.75 -23.14 -11.43
N ILE A 221 51.95 -23.81 -10.61
CA ILE A 221 52.39 -25.00 -9.88
C ILE A 221 52.16 -26.21 -10.77
N PHE A 222 53.23 -27.01 -10.91
CA PHE A 222 53.22 -28.23 -11.70
C PHE A 222 52.03 -29.14 -11.33
N GLY A 223 51.21 -29.49 -12.32
CA GLY A 223 50.11 -30.45 -12.16
C GLY A 223 48.82 -29.91 -11.53
N PHE A 224 48.66 -28.59 -11.41
CA PHE A 224 47.41 -27.99 -10.96
C PHE A 224 46.25 -28.24 -11.95
N THR A 225 45.11 -28.69 -11.44
CA THR A 225 43.87 -28.90 -12.19
C THR A 225 42.68 -28.32 -11.42
N SER A 226 41.81 -27.58 -12.08
CA SER A 226 40.62 -26.99 -11.44
C SER A 226 39.36 -27.48 -12.15
N ASP A 227 38.39 -27.96 -11.37
CA ASP A 227 37.03 -28.24 -11.84
C ASP A 227 36.02 -27.26 -11.21
N SER A 228 34.75 -27.35 -11.63
CA SER A 228 33.70 -26.41 -11.19
C SER A 228 33.43 -26.49 -9.68
N VAL A 229 33.74 -27.60 -9.01
CA VAL A 229 33.39 -27.82 -7.61
C VAL A 229 34.62 -27.78 -6.69
N ASN A 230 35.73 -28.36 -7.11
CA ASN A 230 36.96 -28.53 -6.34
C ASN A 230 38.18 -27.96 -7.11
N SER A 231 39.16 -27.46 -6.36
CA SER A 231 40.49 -27.19 -6.91
C SER A 231 41.41 -28.32 -6.48
N SER A 232 42.09 -29.00 -7.41
CA SER A 232 42.98 -30.11 -7.06
C SER A 232 44.39 -29.89 -7.63
N ILE A 233 45.40 -30.21 -6.82
CA ILE A 233 46.79 -30.23 -7.28
C ILE A 233 47.17 -31.69 -7.48
N ILE A 234 47.42 -32.08 -8.73
CA ILE A 234 47.80 -33.45 -9.10
C ILE A 234 49.31 -33.51 -9.29
N LEU A 235 50.00 -34.17 -8.37
CA LEU A 235 51.44 -34.40 -8.46
C LEU A 235 51.70 -35.86 -8.84
N SER A 236 52.67 -36.12 -9.71
CA SER A 236 53.15 -37.49 -9.93
C SER A 236 53.84 -38.00 -8.67
N SER A 237 53.53 -39.21 -8.22
CA SER A 237 54.20 -39.77 -7.04
C SER A 237 55.70 -39.98 -7.26
N GLU A 238 56.14 -40.15 -8.50
CA GLU A 238 57.55 -40.39 -8.87
C GLU A 238 58.36 -39.09 -8.91
N ASP A 239 57.67 -37.96 -9.14
CA ASP A 239 58.26 -36.63 -9.09
C ASP A 239 58.36 -36.13 -7.65
N VAL A 240 57.51 -36.64 -6.75
CA VAL A 240 57.47 -36.25 -5.33
C VAL A 240 58.41 -37.09 -4.47
N PHE A 241 58.49 -38.39 -4.71
CA PHE A 241 59.22 -39.33 -3.87
C PHE A 241 60.21 -40.16 -4.69
N SER A 242 61.39 -40.42 -4.11
CA SER A 242 62.31 -41.43 -4.65
C SER A 242 61.68 -42.83 -4.63
N PRO A 243 62.10 -43.77 -5.50
CA PRO A 243 61.56 -45.13 -5.54
C PRO A 243 61.59 -45.80 -4.17
N GLN A 244 60.44 -46.37 -3.75
CA GLN A 244 60.24 -47.04 -2.45
C GLN A 244 60.50 -46.16 -1.21
N SER A 245 60.62 -44.84 -1.38
CA SER A 245 60.85 -43.90 -0.29
C SER A 245 59.59 -43.14 0.08
N SER A 246 59.59 -42.62 1.32
CA SER A 246 58.60 -41.65 1.82
C SER A 246 59.21 -40.25 1.98
N SER A 247 60.49 -40.07 1.67
CA SER A 247 61.15 -38.77 1.74
C SER A 247 60.85 -37.95 0.50
N ILE A 248 60.33 -36.74 0.70
CA ILE A 248 60.08 -35.75 -0.36
C ILE A 248 61.41 -35.40 -1.03
N ARG A 249 61.44 -35.36 -2.35
CA ARG A 249 62.63 -34.94 -3.11
C ARG A 249 62.91 -33.45 -2.92
N PHE A 250 64.18 -33.07 -2.87
CA PHE A 250 64.59 -31.72 -2.50
C PHE A 250 64.11 -30.65 -3.50
N ASP A 251 63.99 -31.01 -4.76
CA ASP A 251 63.55 -30.17 -5.88
C ASP A 251 62.07 -29.81 -5.80
N LEU A 252 61.27 -30.55 -5.01
CA LEU A 252 59.84 -30.28 -4.86
C LEU A 252 59.50 -29.35 -3.69
N TYR A 253 60.41 -29.13 -2.73
CA TYR A 253 60.15 -28.26 -1.58
C TYR A 253 59.70 -26.83 -1.97
N PRO A 254 60.27 -26.16 -2.98
CA PRO A 254 59.77 -24.85 -3.42
C PRO A 254 58.32 -24.87 -3.89
N SER A 255 57.89 -25.91 -4.61
CA SER A 255 56.50 -26.05 -5.06
C SER A 255 55.57 -26.30 -3.89
N LEU A 256 55.95 -27.17 -2.95
CA LEU A 256 55.17 -27.40 -1.73
C LEU A 256 55.12 -26.17 -0.82
N ASP A 257 56.17 -25.36 -0.79
CA ASP A 257 56.19 -24.07 -0.07
C ASP A 257 55.22 -23.07 -0.70
N LYS A 258 55.18 -22.99 -2.03
CA LYS A 258 54.20 -22.14 -2.74
C LYS A 258 52.76 -22.62 -2.50
N ILE A 259 52.51 -23.94 -2.53
CA ILE A 259 51.22 -24.53 -2.18
C ILE A 259 50.84 -24.16 -0.75
N ALA A 260 51.75 -24.37 0.21
CA ALA A 260 51.49 -24.09 1.63
C ALA A 260 51.23 -22.60 1.88
N GLY A 261 52.03 -21.72 1.28
CA GLY A 261 51.85 -20.27 1.36
C GLY A 261 50.50 -19.83 0.80
N THR A 262 50.11 -20.36 -0.37
CA THR A 262 48.83 -20.01 -1.00
C THR A 262 47.64 -20.51 -0.18
N ILE A 263 47.68 -21.74 0.33
CA ILE A 263 46.57 -22.31 1.13
C ILE A 263 46.43 -21.58 2.47
N LYS A 264 47.54 -21.15 3.07
CA LYS A 264 47.55 -20.48 4.36
C LYS A 264 46.72 -19.18 4.38
N ASP A 265 46.59 -18.51 3.24
CA ASP A 265 45.80 -17.28 3.10
C ASP A 265 44.28 -17.54 3.11
N TYR A 266 43.83 -18.80 3.12
CA TYR A 266 42.41 -19.20 3.11
C TYR A 266 42.07 -20.09 4.32
N GLU A 267 41.77 -19.46 5.46
CA GLU A 267 41.58 -20.17 6.74
C GLU A 267 40.40 -21.17 6.77
N ASP A 268 39.37 -20.93 5.96
CA ASP A 268 38.18 -21.78 5.89
C ASP A 268 38.38 -23.03 5.01
N LEU A 269 39.46 -23.07 4.23
CA LEU A 269 39.68 -24.11 3.22
C LEU A 269 39.97 -25.47 3.86
N LYS A 270 39.27 -26.51 3.41
CA LYS A 270 39.48 -27.88 3.85
C LYS A 270 40.32 -28.67 2.85
N ILE A 271 41.33 -29.37 3.34
CA ILE A 271 42.34 -30.03 2.52
C ILE A 271 42.16 -31.54 2.65
N GLU A 272 42.08 -32.22 1.51
CA GLU A 272 42.13 -33.68 1.46
C GLU A 272 43.34 -34.11 0.62
N VAL A 273 44.27 -34.86 1.23
CA VAL A 273 45.41 -35.41 0.51
C VAL A 273 45.14 -36.88 0.20
N LYS A 274 44.93 -37.18 -1.09
CA LYS A 274 44.79 -38.53 -1.60
C LYS A 274 46.07 -38.98 -2.29
N LEU A 275 46.43 -40.23 -2.09
CA LEU A 275 47.53 -40.88 -2.79
C LEU A 275 47.03 -42.16 -3.47
N TYR A 276 47.26 -42.23 -4.77
CA TYR A 276 46.82 -43.28 -5.66
C TYR A 276 48.01 -44.17 -6.03
N ASN A 277 47.82 -45.49 -6.01
CA ASN A 277 48.87 -46.45 -6.29
C ASN A 277 48.49 -47.32 -7.50
N ASN A 278 49.49 -47.73 -8.30
CA ASN A 278 49.25 -48.58 -9.47
C ASN A 278 49.01 -50.03 -8.98
N SER A 279 47.80 -50.54 -9.21
CA SER A 279 47.44 -51.88 -8.73
C SER A 279 47.90 -52.94 -9.72
N PHE A 280 49.01 -53.60 -9.42
CA PHE A 280 49.25 -54.94 -9.98
C PHE A 280 49.69 -55.97 -8.93
N LYS A 281 50.06 -55.56 -7.70
CA LYS A 281 50.32 -56.50 -6.59
C LYS A 281 49.79 -55.94 -5.25
N SER A 282 48.76 -56.59 -4.72
CA SER A 282 48.13 -56.34 -3.42
C SER A 282 49.06 -56.71 -2.26
N SER A 283 50.02 -55.84 -1.96
CA SER A 283 50.93 -56.01 -0.84
C SER A 283 50.58 -54.97 0.22
N ASN A 284 50.29 -55.41 1.46
CA ASN A 284 50.14 -54.54 2.64
C ASN A 284 51.28 -53.50 2.74
N LYS A 285 52.47 -53.81 2.19
CA LYS A 285 53.62 -52.89 2.13
C LYS A 285 53.36 -51.66 1.25
N ASN A 286 52.63 -51.78 0.14
CA ASN A 286 52.32 -50.66 -0.76
C ASN A 286 51.34 -49.68 -0.11
N MET A 287 50.37 -50.20 0.64
CA MET A 287 49.41 -49.37 1.39
C MET A 287 50.08 -48.65 2.56
N ALA A 288 50.95 -49.35 3.31
CA ALA A 288 51.74 -48.74 4.37
C ALA A 288 52.67 -47.63 3.85
N LEU A 289 53.32 -47.84 2.70
CA LEU A 289 54.15 -46.82 2.06
C LEU A 289 53.31 -45.62 1.61
N SER A 290 52.15 -45.85 0.98
CA SER A 290 51.25 -44.77 0.53
C SER A 290 50.72 -43.93 1.69
N ASN A 291 50.36 -44.56 2.81
CA ASN A 291 49.96 -43.84 4.02
C ASN A 291 51.11 -43.00 4.56
N LYS A 292 52.32 -43.58 4.68
CA LYS A 292 53.50 -42.86 5.15
C LYS A 292 53.85 -41.68 4.24
N GLN A 293 53.73 -41.84 2.93
CA GLN A 293 53.94 -40.78 1.94
C GLN A 293 52.93 -39.64 2.12
N LYS A 294 51.63 -39.97 2.25
CA LYS A 294 50.58 -39.00 2.54
C LYS A 294 50.87 -38.24 3.85
N ASP A 295 51.17 -38.96 4.92
CA ASP A 295 51.46 -38.37 6.24
C ASP A 295 52.71 -37.47 6.20
N THR A 296 53.70 -37.81 5.36
CA THR A 296 54.89 -36.97 5.14
C THR A 296 54.49 -35.64 4.49
N ILE A 297 53.62 -35.65 3.47
CA ILE A 297 53.15 -34.41 2.83
C ILE A 297 52.32 -33.58 3.79
N ILE A 298 51.37 -34.20 4.50
CA ILE A 298 50.55 -33.51 5.51
C ILE A 298 51.46 -32.88 6.57
N GLY A 299 52.40 -33.65 7.14
CA GLY A 299 53.35 -33.16 8.13
C GLY A 299 54.22 -32.02 7.60
N TYR A 300 54.64 -32.07 6.34
CA TYR A 300 55.36 -30.98 5.71
C TYR A 300 54.50 -29.71 5.58
N LEU A 301 53.28 -29.82 5.06
CA LEU A 301 52.34 -28.70 4.91
C LEU A 301 51.99 -28.07 6.28
N ILE A 302 51.81 -28.88 7.32
CA ILE A 302 51.63 -28.41 8.70
C ILE A 302 52.88 -27.68 9.19
N SER A 303 54.08 -28.20 8.92
CA SER A 303 55.35 -27.54 9.30
C SER A 303 55.54 -26.17 8.65
N LYS A 304 54.88 -25.93 7.51
CA LYS A 304 54.85 -24.64 6.79
C LYS A 304 53.74 -23.71 7.27
N GLY A 305 52.98 -24.12 8.29
CA GLY A 305 52.02 -23.29 9.00
C GLY A 305 50.57 -23.46 8.55
N ILE A 306 50.24 -24.52 7.79
CA ILE A 306 48.85 -24.89 7.56
C ILE A 306 48.26 -25.47 8.87
N ASN A 307 47.07 -25.01 9.24
CA ASN A 307 46.37 -25.50 10.42
C ASN A 307 46.02 -26.99 10.26
N GLU A 308 46.39 -27.82 11.24
CA GLU A 308 46.08 -29.26 11.24
C GLU A 308 44.56 -29.52 11.11
N LYS A 309 43.71 -28.63 11.65
CA LYS A 309 42.24 -28.72 11.54
C LYS A 309 41.69 -28.44 10.14
N ALA A 310 42.52 -27.99 9.20
CA ALA A 310 42.15 -27.84 7.80
C ALA A 310 42.07 -29.20 7.10
N PHE A 311 42.80 -30.22 7.57
CA PHE A 311 42.84 -31.53 6.91
C PHE A 311 41.60 -32.38 7.24
N ILE A 312 40.95 -32.91 6.20
CA ILE A 312 39.84 -33.86 6.35
C ILE A 312 40.42 -35.27 6.45
N GLU A 313 40.23 -35.90 7.60
CA GLU A 313 40.65 -37.26 7.83
C GLU A 313 39.66 -38.25 7.20
N LYS A 314 39.90 -38.70 5.96
CA LYS A 314 39.20 -39.87 5.41
C LYS A 314 40.01 -41.14 5.64
N LYS A 315 39.37 -42.14 6.28
CA LYS A 315 39.84 -43.53 6.25
C LYS A 315 39.80 -44.00 4.80
N TYR A 316 40.95 -44.41 4.26
CA TYR A 316 41.05 -45.01 2.93
C TYR A 316 40.04 -46.14 2.75
N THR A 317 39.20 -46.06 1.71
CA THR A 317 38.53 -47.23 1.15
C THR A 317 39.37 -47.72 -0.04
N THR A 318 39.65 -49.02 -0.05
CA THR A 318 40.59 -49.72 -0.93
C THR A 318 40.20 -49.78 -2.42
N LYS A 319 39.31 -48.90 -2.91
CA LYS A 319 38.62 -49.07 -4.19
C LYS A 319 39.05 -48.15 -5.34
N GLU A 320 39.80 -47.09 -5.12
CA GLU A 320 40.25 -46.20 -6.21
C GLU A 320 41.60 -46.65 -6.79
N ILE A 321 41.54 -47.67 -7.64
CA ILE A 321 42.66 -48.16 -8.44
C ILE A 321 42.80 -47.25 -9.67
N THR A 322 43.95 -46.61 -9.84
CA THR A 322 44.29 -45.83 -11.05
C THR A 322 45.42 -46.49 -11.83
N LYS A 323 45.49 -46.22 -13.14
CA LYS A 323 46.56 -46.72 -14.02
C LYS A 323 47.95 -46.14 -13.68
N GLN A 324 48.01 -45.05 -12.90
CA GLN A 324 49.23 -44.30 -12.58
C GLN A 324 49.29 -43.92 -11.09
N ARG A 325 50.51 -43.83 -10.53
CA ARG A 325 50.74 -43.38 -9.16
C ARG A 325 50.73 -41.85 -9.10
N LYS A 326 49.73 -41.28 -8.45
CA LYS A 326 49.58 -39.83 -8.30
C LYS A 326 49.24 -39.46 -6.87
N ILE A 327 49.50 -38.21 -6.54
CA ILE A 327 49.10 -37.55 -5.32
C ILE A 327 48.15 -36.45 -5.72
N GLU A 328 47.03 -36.35 -5.03
CA GLU A 328 46.02 -35.35 -5.29
C GLU A 328 45.73 -34.60 -4.00
N ILE A 329 46.05 -33.31 -3.99
CA ILE A 329 45.71 -32.41 -2.91
C ILE A 329 44.44 -31.70 -3.33
N ILE A 330 43.30 -32.09 -2.75
CA ILE A 330 41.99 -31.55 -3.05
C ILE A 330 41.70 -30.43 -2.05
N LEU A 331 41.38 -29.26 -2.58
CA LEU A 331 41.01 -28.06 -1.85
C LEU A 331 39.48 -27.93 -1.92
N ASN A 332 38.82 -28.18 -0.80
CA ASN A 332 37.38 -28.11 -0.64
C ASN A 332 37.02 -26.79 0.05
N ASN A 333 36.06 -26.08 -0.54
CA ASN A 333 35.56 -24.79 -0.05
C ASN A 333 34.15 -24.90 0.52
#